data_AF-A0A397TFU3-F1
#
_entry.id   AF-A0A397TFU3-F1
#
_cell.length_a   1.000
_cell.length_b   1.000
_cell.length_c   1.000
_cell.angle_alpha   90.00
_cell.angle_beta   90.00
_cell.angle_gamma   90.00
#
_symmetry.space_group_name_H-M   'P 1'
#
loop_
_entity.id
_entity.type
_entity.pdbx_description
1 polymer ?
#
loop_
_entity_poly.entity_id
_entity_poly.type
_entity_poly.pdbx_seq_one_letter_code
_entity_poly.pdbx_strand_id
1 'polypeptide(L)'
;MDKIKLKNEINKTQTKFNIQLEQTSLVINIFDFDGTLFSSPEPNAAIWENRLVGLLKNENVIFKGWYQDKRSLSFGQEGQNGLEDRWNNQLIDTVKQSMRAQNTLTVLLTGRNYNEFSEVITEMVERKGMHFDVMGFKPSNNTLDWQTYYKTNIIKKIGRNMYEELIMNQTIIRTKKLTTKEFKTNFIENLISHYPSLISVNIWEDRYNHVKTFEYFLRNLKFLGTIREGTVYQVIIPKIYFEPFREYDIVMRMIKDHNEILASNGGPRSLKIVRKIQYAGIFFDQHTIDKLKGIYPPPNANDEWAFDEPYVLIKKYASDGWLNSQCGGRGAIVNMRIIGFGLHNNSIYCLRVSEYENSLENTPIGMRCGRLVSKCQVPFINFAYVKGSEGFSNTENINFNWTKFDKQIVVQGIIAAKYILGLG
;
A
#
# COMPACT_ATOMS: atom_id res chain seq x y z
N MET A 1 -14.51 -64.96 -32.61
CA MET A 1 -13.63 -64.08 -31.80
C MET A 1 -13.01 -63.09 -32.77
N ASP A 2 -13.24 -61.77 -32.81
CA ASP A 2 -13.52 -60.86 -31.70
C ASP A 2 -14.12 -59.50 -32.17
N LYS A 3 -15.07 -59.49 -33.14
CA LYS A 3 -15.83 -58.25 -33.46
C LYS A 3 -16.66 -57.73 -32.26
N ILE A 4 -17.09 -58.63 -31.38
CA ILE A 4 -17.84 -58.30 -30.15
C ILE A 4 -16.91 -57.75 -29.07
N LYS A 5 -15.69 -58.29 -28.92
CA LYS A 5 -14.70 -57.71 -27.98
C LYS A 5 -14.25 -56.33 -28.44
N LEU A 6 -14.02 -56.13 -29.74
CA LEU A 6 -13.62 -54.82 -30.28
C LEU A 6 -14.72 -53.75 -30.05
N LYS A 7 -15.99 -54.10 -30.28
CA LYS A 7 -17.13 -53.20 -29.96
C LYS A 7 -17.24 -52.91 -28.46
N ASN A 8 -17.00 -53.91 -27.61
CA ASN A 8 -17.03 -53.73 -26.15
C ASN A 8 -15.83 -52.92 -25.62
N GLU A 9 -14.66 -53.01 -26.25
CA GLU A 9 -13.50 -52.18 -25.93
C GLU A 9 -13.67 -50.74 -26.43
N ILE A 10 -14.18 -50.54 -27.64
CA ILE A 10 -14.49 -49.20 -28.17
C ILE A 10 -15.57 -48.54 -27.31
N ASN A 11 -16.64 -49.27 -26.96
CA ASN A 11 -17.66 -48.76 -26.04
C ASN A 11 -17.07 -48.48 -24.65
N LYS A 12 -16.25 -49.36 -24.05
CA LYS A 12 -15.58 -49.06 -22.76
C LYS A 12 -14.65 -47.86 -22.84
N THR A 13 -13.99 -47.64 -23.98
CA THR A 13 -13.07 -46.51 -24.20
C THR A 13 -13.85 -45.22 -24.41
N GLN A 14 -14.95 -45.25 -25.16
CA GLN A 14 -15.89 -44.12 -25.31
C GLN A 14 -16.63 -43.80 -24.02
N THR A 15 -17.04 -44.80 -23.24
CA THR A 15 -17.63 -44.59 -21.91
C THR A 15 -16.58 -44.03 -20.94
N LYS A 16 -15.31 -44.48 -20.97
CA LYS A 16 -14.23 -43.84 -20.20
C LYS A 16 -13.93 -42.40 -20.64
N PHE A 17 -13.93 -42.13 -21.95
CA PHE A 17 -13.76 -40.78 -22.50
C PHE A 17 -14.92 -39.85 -22.12
N ASN A 18 -16.16 -40.36 -22.16
CA ASN A 18 -17.35 -39.61 -21.77
C ASN A 18 -17.46 -39.43 -20.24
N ILE A 19 -17.02 -40.41 -19.44
CA ILE A 19 -16.91 -40.29 -17.97
C ILE A 19 -15.81 -39.28 -17.58
N GLN A 20 -14.75 -39.13 -18.39
CA GLN A 20 -13.77 -38.03 -18.22
C GLN A 20 -14.33 -36.66 -18.62
N LEU A 21 -15.27 -36.60 -19.56
CA LEU A 21 -15.91 -35.36 -20.03
C LEU A 21 -17.05 -34.86 -19.12
N GLU A 22 -17.58 -35.70 -18.22
CA GLU A 22 -18.53 -35.29 -17.17
C GLU A 22 -17.85 -34.85 -15.86
N GLN A 23 -16.53 -34.58 -15.87
CA GLN A 23 -15.92 -33.82 -14.79
C GLN A 23 -16.38 -32.37 -14.90
N THR A 24 -17.35 -32.00 -14.06
CA THR A 24 -17.78 -30.63 -13.85
C THR A 24 -16.58 -29.69 -13.75
N SER A 25 -16.51 -28.71 -14.65
CA SER A 25 -15.44 -27.73 -14.72
C SER A 25 -15.21 -27.05 -13.36
N LEU A 26 -14.06 -27.27 -12.73
CA LEU A 26 -13.73 -26.63 -11.46
C LEU A 26 -13.16 -25.22 -11.71
N VAL A 27 -13.60 -24.27 -10.88
CA VAL A 27 -13.06 -22.91 -10.81
C VAL A 27 -12.42 -22.70 -9.44
N ILE A 28 -11.24 -22.09 -9.37
CA ILE A 28 -10.64 -21.64 -8.12
C ILE A 28 -10.69 -20.12 -8.08
N ASN A 29 -11.33 -19.56 -7.04
CA ASN A 29 -11.36 -18.13 -6.78
C ASN A 29 -10.52 -17.82 -5.53
N ILE A 30 -9.49 -16.99 -5.68
CA ILE A 30 -8.48 -16.70 -4.67
C ILE A 30 -8.52 -15.22 -4.30
N PHE A 31 -8.76 -14.93 -3.03
CA PHE A 31 -8.89 -13.57 -2.52
C PHE A 31 -7.73 -13.28 -1.56
N ASP A 32 -6.96 -12.21 -1.81
CA ASP A 32 -6.03 -11.69 -0.79
C ASP A 32 -6.81 -11.04 0.37
N PHE A 33 -6.18 -10.96 1.54
CA PHE A 33 -6.76 -10.34 2.72
C PHE A 33 -6.42 -8.83 2.79
N ASP A 34 -5.16 -8.52 3.10
CA ASP A 34 -4.68 -7.16 3.36
C ASP A 34 -4.71 -6.31 2.09
N GLY A 35 -5.50 -5.23 2.08
CA GLY A 35 -5.61 -4.35 0.91
C GLY A 35 -6.60 -4.85 -0.15
N THR A 36 -7.22 -6.02 0.05
CA THR A 36 -8.17 -6.63 -0.90
C THR A 36 -9.54 -6.81 -0.29
N LEU A 37 -9.72 -7.81 0.60
CA LEU A 37 -10.98 -8.00 1.33
C LEU A 37 -11.12 -6.99 2.48
N PHE A 38 -10.01 -6.70 3.14
CA PHE A 38 -9.96 -5.85 4.32
C PHE A 38 -8.88 -4.77 4.18
N SER A 39 -9.25 -3.52 4.43
CA SER A 39 -8.37 -2.35 4.47
C SER A 39 -7.53 -2.34 5.76
N SER A 40 -6.58 -3.28 5.84
CA SER A 40 -5.57 -3.31 6.89
C SER A 40 -4.78 -1.99 6.94
N PRO A 41 -4.57 -1.40 8.13
CA PRO A 41 -3.80 -0.17 8.26
C PRO A 41 -2.38 -0.30 7.72
N GLU A 42 -1.88 0.75 7.06
CA GLU A 42 -0.46 0.91 6.73
C GLU A 42 0.23 1.88 7.71
N PRO A 43 1.57 1.89 7.82
CA PRO A 43 2.28 2.98 8.49
C PRO A 43 2.11 4.31 7.73
N ASN A 44 1.83 5.38 8.45
CA ASN A 44 1.52 6.70 7.92
C ASN A 44 2.78 7.53 7.63
N ALA A 45 3.06 7.79 6.35
CA ALA A 45 4.18 8.60 5.90
C ALA A 45 4.04 10.11 6.21
N ALA A 46 2.89 10.55 6.70
CA ALA A 46 2.71 11.90 7.24
C ALA A 46 3.22 12.01 8.69
N ILE A 47 3.32 10.89 9.41
CA ILE A 47 3.85 10.82 10.78
C ILE A 47 5.31 10.38 10.75
N TRP A 48 5.62 9.33 9.98
CA TRP A 48 6.92 8.69 9.97
C TRP A 48 7.74 9.04 8.73
N GLU A 49 9.05 9.14 8.91
CA GLU A 49 10.00 9.22 7.80
C GLU A 49 9.88 8.00 6.87
N ASN A 50 9.92 8.23 5.56
CA ASN A 50 9.82 7.18 4.55
C ASN A 50 10.80 6.02 4.76
N ARG A 51 12.01 6.31 5.25
CA ARG A 51 12.99 5.27 5.62
C ARG A 51 12.45 4.37 6.74
N LEU A 52 11.87 4.94 7.78
CA LEU A 52 11.26 4.20 8.88
C LEU A 52 10.00 3.45 8.40
N VAL A 53 9.15 4.06 7.57
CA VAL A 53 8.01 3.36 6.94
C VAL A 53 8.48 2.11 6.19
N GLY A 54 9.55 2.22 5.39
CA GLY A 54 10.15 1.09 4.69
C GLY A 54 10.66 -0.01 5.63
N LEU A 55 11.28 0.36 6.75
CA LEU A 55 11.71 -0.60 7.77
C LEU A 55 10.51 -1.24 8.50
N LEU A 56 9.47 -0.47 8.81
CA LEU A 56 8.27 -0.99 9.47
C LEU A 56 7.55 -1.98 8.56
N LYS A 57 7.35 -1.69 7.27
CA LYS A 57 6.60 -2.57 6.36
C LYS A 57 7.27 -3.93 6.12
N ASN A 58 8.60 -3.98 6.15
CA ASN A 58 9.36 -5.18 5.78
C ASN A 58 9.81 -6.00 7.00
N GLU A 59 9.78 -7.32 6.90
CA GLU A 59 10.49 -8.22 7.81
C GLU A 59 12.01 -7.98 7.70
N ASN A 60 12.65 -7.56 8.79
CA ASN A 60 14.10 -7.29 8.82
C ASN A 60 14.71 -7.55 10.21
N VAL A 61 15.99 -7.22 10.37
CA VAL A 61 16.73 -7.45 11.63
C VAL A 61 16.25 -6.56 12.79
N ILE A 62 15.56 -5.45 12.47
CA ILE A 62 15.03 -4.50 13.44
C ILE A 62 13.59 -4.86 13.80
N PHE A 63 12.73 -5.01 12.78
CA PHE A 63 11.31 -5.22 12.96
C PHE A 63 10.84 -6.54 12.35
N LYS A 64 9.88 -7.17 13.00
CA LYS A 64 9.15 -8.34 12.47
C LYS A 64 8.39 -8.02 11.17
N GLY A 65 8.23 -6.74 10.81
CA GLY A 65 7.41 -6.30 9.69
C GLY A 65 5.98 -6.02 10.14
N TRP A 66 5.40 -4.94 9.61
CA TRP A 66 4.13 -4.37 10.04
C TRP A 66 3.00 -5.38 9.97
N TYR A 67 2.89 -6.07 8.84
CA TYR A 67 1.88 -7.09 8.60
C TYR A 67 2.12 -8.40 9.37
N GLN A 68 3.30 -8.60 9.95
CA GLN A 68 3.60 -9.74 10.81
C GLN A 68 3.55 -9.40 12.30
N ASP A 69 3.27 -8.14 12.63
CA ASP A 69 3.08 -7.70 14.00
C ASP A 69 1.59 -7.75 14.35
N LYS A 70 1.21 -8.56 15.35
CA LYS A 70 -0.20 -8.73 15.74
C LYS A 70 -0.90 -7.41 16.09
N ARG A 71 -0.15 -6.39 16.51
CA ARG A 71 -0.69 -5.06 16.82
C ARG A 71 -1.26 -4.37 15.57
N SER A 72 -0.85 -4.76 14.36
CA SER A 72 -1.39 -4.24 13.09
C SER A 72 -2.85 -4.62 12.81
N LEU A 73 -3.39 -5.63 13.51
CA LEU A 73 -4.82 -5.98 13.50
C LEU A 73 -5.45 -5.85 14.88
N SER A 74 -4.78 -5.17 15.82
CA SER A 74 -5.37 -4.87 17.12
C SER A 74 -6.06 -3.53 17.03
N PHE A 75 -7.40 -3.55 16.96
CA PHE A 75 -8.26 -2.36 16.87
C PHE A 75 -8.86 -1.93 18.21
N GLY A 76 -8.52 -2.61 19.33
CA GLY A 76 -8.86 -2.15 20.69
C GLY A 76 -10.37 -1.95 20.86
N GLN A 77 -10.77 -0.85 21.50
CA GLN A 77 -12.19 -0.46 21.62
C GLN A 77 -12.70 0.37 20.43
N GLU A 78 -11.98 0.44 19.30
CA GLU A 78 -12.62 0.93 18.06
C GLU A 78 -13.84 0.03 17.84
N GLY A 79 -15.04 0.58 18.07
CA GLY A 79 -16.27 -0.20 18.09
C GLY A 79 -16.45 -0.99 16.80
N GLN A 80 -17.33 -1.99 16.81
CA GLN A 80 -17.59 -2.83 15.63
C GLN A 80 -17.79 -2.00 14.34
N ASN A 81 -18.43 -0.83 14.43
CA ASN A 81 -18.63 0.11 13.32
C ASN A 81 -17.32 0.58 12.64
N GLY A 82 -16.23 0.82 13.40
CA GLY A 82 -14.95 1.24 12.82
C GLY A 82 -14.21 0.15 12.06
N LEU A 83 -14.60 -1.12 12.27
CA LEU A 83 -14.15 -2.27 11.49
C LEU A 83 -15.03 -2.50 10.26
N GLU A 84 -16.33 -2.20 10.34
CA GLU A 84 -17.28 -2.40 9.24
C GLU A 84 -16.88 -1.62 7.99
N ASP A 85 -16.48 -0.35 8.14
CA ASP A 85 -16.06 0.53 7.03
C ASP A 85 -14.75 0.11 6.35
N ARG A 86 -14.02 -0.86 6.94
CA ARG A 86 -12.75 -1.37 6.41
C ARG A 86 -12.94 -2.56 5.47
N TRP A 87 -14.16 -3.06 5.30
CA TRP A 87 -14.42 -4.19 4.41
C TRP A 87 -14.80 -3.75 3.01
N ASN A 88 -14.25 -4.45 2.01
CA ASN A 88 -14.68 -4.29 0.64
C ASN A 88 -15.99 -5.06 0.40
N ASN A 89 -17.14 -4.41 0.66
CA ASN A 89 -18.46 -5.03 0.59
C ASN A 89 -18.76 -5.64 -0.79
N GLN A 90 -18.30 -5.03 -1.88
CA GLN A 90 -18.47 -5.59 -3.24
C GLN A 90 -17.74 -6.93 -3.40
N LEU A 91 -16.53 -7.05 -2.84
CA LEU A 91 -15.80 -8.33 -2.86
C LEU A 91 -16.37 -9.35 -1.88
N ILE A 92 -16.93 -8.92 -0.75
CA ILE A 92 -17.65 -9.84 0.15
C ILE A 92 -18.78 -10.55 -0.60
N ASP A 93 -19.56 -9.81 -1.40
CA ASP A 93 -20.62 -10.42 -2.20
C ASP A 93 -20.08 -11.39 -3.24
N THR A 94 -18.92 -11.07 -3.84
CA THR A 94 -18.21 -11.96 -4.77
C THR A 94 -17.75 -13.25 -4.09
N VAL A 95 -17.20 -13.16 -2.86
CA VAL A 95 -16.83 -14.33 -2.03
C VAL A 95 -18.06 -15.17 -1.73
N LYS A 96 -19.17 -14.55 -1.32
CA LYS A 96 -20.42 -15.26 -1.00
C LYS A 96 -21.01 -15.97 -2.22
N GLN A 97 -20.91 -15.37 -3.41
CA GLN A 97 -21.30 -16.03 -4.68
C GLN A 97 -20.39 -17.23 -4.97
N SER A 98 -19.07 -17.06 -4.82
CA SER A 98 -18.08 -18.14 -4.96
C SER A 98 -18.35 -19.31 -4.01
N MET A 99 -18.71 -19.03 -2.75
CA MET A 99 -19.02 -20.06 -1.76
C MET A 99 -20.23 -20.91 -2.14
N ARG A 100 -21.27 -20.30 -2.74
CA ARG A 100 -22.52 -20.97 -3.13
C ARG A 100 -22.39 -21.82 -4.40
N ALA A 101 -21.39 -21.53 -5.24
CA ALA A 101 -21.18 -22.27 -6.48
C ALA A 101 -20.62 -23.67 -6.19
N GLN A 102 -21.33 -24.70 -6.68
CA GLN A 102 -21.02 -26.10 -6.41
C GLN A 102 -19.64 -26.52 -6.93
N ASN A 103 -19.25 -25.98 -8.11
CA ASN A 103 -18.01 -26.33 -8.80
C ASN A 103 -16.95 -25.22 -8.63
N THR A 104 -16.94 -24.57 -7.46
CA THR A 104 -16.01 -23.49 -7.18
C THR A 104 -15.35 -23.69 -5.83
N LEU A 105 -14.02 -23.64 -5.83
CA LEU A 105 -13.20 -23.59 -4.64
C LEU A 105 -12.97 -22.13 -4.25
N THR A 106 -13.38 -21.75 -3.05
CA THR A 106 -13.24 -20.39 -2.53
C THR A 106 -12.08 -20.32 -1.55
N VAL A 107 -11.04 -19.55 -1.90
CA VAL A 107 -9.74 -19.55 -1.22
C VAL A 107 -9.42 -18.17 -0.68
N LEU A 108 -9.07 -18.08 0.59
CA LEU A 108 -8.39 -16.92 1.15
C LEU A 108 -6.88 -17.17 1.10
N LEU A 109 -6.08 -16.22 0.61
CA LEU A 109 -4.63 -16.36 0.56
C LEU A 109 -3.91 -15.09 1.02
N THR A 110 -3.41 -15.09 2.25
CA THR A 110 -2.73 -13.94 2.88
C THR A 110 -1.24 -14.18 3.06
N GLY A 111 -0.46 -13.09 2.98
CA GLY A 111 0.96 -13.09 3.34
C GLY A 111 1.25 -13.11 4.85
N ARG A 112 0.21 -13.05 5.70
CA ARG A 112 0.35 -13.10 7.16
C ARG A 112 0.68 -14.50 7.65
N ASN A 113 1.52 -14.58 8.68
CA ASN A 113 1.97 -15.84 9.25
C ASN A 113 0.83 -16.60 9.94
N TYR A 114 0.80 -17.92 9.75
CA TYR A 114 -0.23 -18.79 10.32
C TYR A 114 -0.30 -18.70 11.85
N ASN A 115 0.83 -18.86 12.54
CA ASN A 115 0.89 -18.95 14.01
C ASN A 115 0.38 -17.68 14.72
N GLU A 116 0.48 -16.52 14.08
CA GLU A 116 0.13 -15.23 14.68
C GLU A 116 -1.28 -14.75 14.27
N PHE A 117 -1.77 -15.16 13.09
CA PHE A 117 -2.95 -14.53 12.48
C PHE A 117 -4.08 -15.46 12.08
N SER A 118 -3.86 -16.77 12.09
CA SER A 118 -4.88 -17.72 11.61
C SER A 118 -6.19 -17.62 12.38
N GLU A 119 -6.13 -17.59 13.71
CA GLU A 119 -7.31 -17.48 14.57
C GLU A 119 -8.06 -16.15 14.33
N VAL A 120 -7.39 -15.01 14.49
CA VAL A 120 -8.02 -13.69 14.38
C VAL A 120 -8.58 -13.42 12.97
N ILE A 121 -7.89 -13.82 11.90
CA ILE A 121 -8.39 -13.60 10.54
C ILE A 121 -9.57 -14.52 10.24
N THR A 122 -9.54 -15.77 10.72
CA THR A 122 -10.70 -16.68 10.61
C THR A 122 -11.90 -16.08 11.31
N GLU A 123 -11.76 -15.64 12.55
CA GLU A 123 -12.84 -14.97 13.29
C GLU A 123 -13.38 -13.74 12.54
N MET A 124 -12.49 -12.91 11.99
CA MET A 124 -12.87 -11.71 11.23
C MET A 124 -13.70 -12.04 9.98
N VAL A 125 -13.27 -13.01 9.16
CA VAL A 125 -13.98 -13.35 7.92
C VAL A 125 -15.29 -14.10 8.20
N GLU A 126 -15.32 -14.97 9.22
CA GLU A 126 -16.51 -15.72 9.60
C GLU A 126 -17.60 -14.82 10.19
N ARG A 127 -17.24 -13.78 10.95
CA ARG A 127 -18.19 -12.74 11.38
C ARG A 127 -18.88 -12.01 10.22
N LYS A 128 -18.26 -12.00 9.04
CA LYS A 128 -18.85 -11.47 7.80
C LYS A 128 -19.64 -12.52 7.00
N GLY A 129 -19.77 -13.73 7.53
CA GLY A 129 -20.40 -14.87 6.88
C GLY A 129 -19.59 -15.41 5.71
N MET A 130 -18.27 -15.19 5.70
CA MET A 130 -17.36 -15.78 4.72
C MET A 130 -16.68 -17.00 5.32
N HIS A 131 -17.06 -18.19 4.84
CA HIS A 131 -16.46 -19.47 5.22
C HIS A 131 -15.72 -20.03 4.01
N PHE A 132 -14.41 -19.80 3.98
CA PHE A 132 -13.54 -20.23 2.88
C PHE A 132 -13.35 -21.74 2.91
N ASP A 133 -13.22 -22.35 1.73
CA ASP A 133 -12.92 -23.79 1.59
C ASP A 133 -11.45 -24.07 1.95
N VAL A 134 -10.57 -23.11 1.61
CA VAL A 134 -9.13 -23.13 1.92
C VAL A 134 -8.72 -21.75 2.42
N MET A 135 -7.92 -21.72 3.49
CA MET A 135 -7.32 -20.48 3.98
C MET A 135 -5.81 -20.62 4.04
N GLY A 136 -5.12 -20.11 3.03
CA GLY A 136 -3.66 -20.10 2.94
C GLY A 136 -3.05 -18.95 3.75
N PHE A 137 -2.30 -19.31 4.78
CA PHE A 137 -1.45 -18.40 5.55
C PHE A 137 0.02 -18.73 5.28
N LYS A 138 0.90 -17.74 5.44
CA LYS A 138 2.35 -17.97 5.32
C LYS A 138 2.81 -18.94 6.42
N PRO A 139 3.43 -20.09 6.09
CA PRO A 139 3.89 -21.04 7.09
C PRO A 139 5.09 -20.48 7.86
N SER A 140 5.23 -20.92 9.12
CA SER A 140 6.41 -20.60 9.96
C SER A 140 7.64 -21.42 9.59
N ASN A 141 7.45 -22.48 8.81
CA ASN A 141 8.50 -23.36 8.31
C ASN A 141 8.36 -23.52 6.79
N ASN A 142 9.20 -24.35 6.20
CA ASN A 142 9.21 -24.60 4.77
C ASN A 142 8.14 -25.61 4.30
N THR A 143 7.16 -25.97 5.13
CA THR A 143 6.21 -27.02 4.81
C THR A 143 4.80 -26.46 4.69
N LEU A 144 4.13 -26.77 3.59
CA LEU A 144 2.68 -26.62 3.49
C LEU A 144 2.04 -27.90 4.01
N ASP A 145 1.60 -27.86 5.27
CA ASP A 145 0.76 -28.90 5.85
C ASP A 145 -0.70 -28.62 5.48
N TRP A 146 -1.26 -29.40 4.55
CA TRP A 146 -2.57 -29.14 3.99
C TRP A 146 -3.72 -29.35 4.96
N GLN A 147 -3.50 -30.11 6.04
CA GLN A 147 -4.42 -30.19 7.19
C GLN A 147 -4.70 -28.82 7.81
N THR A 148 -3.73 -27.91 7.74
CA THR A 148 -3.84 -26.57 8.31
C THR A 148 -4.76 -25.66 7.48
N TYR A 149 -4.75 -25.84 6.16
CA TYR A 149 -5.33 -24.89 5.22
C TYR A 149 -6.72 -25.28 4.74
N TYR A 150 -6.99 -26.57 4.53
CA TYR A 150 -8.33 -27.04 4.16
C TYR A 150 -9.29 -26.92 5.34
N LYS A 151 -10.47 -26.36 5.09
CA LYS A 151 -11.52 -26.19 6.10
C LYS A 151 -12.62 -27.22 5.89
N THR A 152 -13.23 -27.68 6.98
CA THR A 152 -14.17 -28.81 6.97
C THR A 152 -15.45 -28.54 6.17
N ASN A 153 -15.81 -27.27 5.91
CA ASN A 153 -16.93 -26.91 5.04
C ASN A 153 -16.77 -27.42 3.59
N ILE A 154 -15.54 -27.61 3.11
CA ILE A 154 -15.28 -28.14 1.76
C ILE A 154 -15.81 -29.57 1.58
N ILE A 155 -15.98 -30.34 2.67
CA ILE A 155 -16.49 -31.73 2.64
C ILE A 155 -17.84 -31.80 1.91
N LYS A 156 -18.66 -30.75 1.99
CA LYS A 156 -19.96 -30.68 1.26
C LYS A 156 -19.80 -30.60 -0.26
N LYS A 157 -18.64 -30.12 -0.74
CA LYS A 157 -18.33 -29.97 -2.17
C LYS A 157 -17.57 -31.19 -2.72
N ILE A 158 -16.59 -31.69 -1.98
CA ILE A 158 -15.66 -32.73 -2.47
C ILE A 158 -15.85 -34.11 -1.83
N GLY A 159 -16.68 -34.23 -0.80
CA GLY A 159 -16.87 -35.46 -0.03
C GLY A 159 -15.77 -35.71 1.01
N ARG A 160 -16.08 -36.55 2.01
CA ARG A 160 -15.18 -36.82 3.14
C ARG A 160 -13.90 -37.55 2.73
N ASN A 161 -13.98 -38.52 1.83
CA ASN A 161 -12.83 -39.30 1.40
C ASN A 161 -11.77 -38.43 0.70
N MET A 162 -12.19 -37.56 -0.23
CA MET A 162 -11.26 -36.65 -0.90
C MET A 162 -10.69 -35.62 0.08
N TYR A 163 -11.49 -35.11 1.02
CA TYR A 163 -10.98 -34.23 2.08
C TYR A 163 -9.90 -34.91 2.93
N GLU A 164 -10.12 -36.15 3.37
CA GLU A 164 -9.15 -36.93 4.16
C GLU A 164 -7.84 -37.16 3.39
N GLU A 165 -7.92 -37.45 2.09
CA GLU A 165 -6.72 -37.56 1.22
C GLU A 165 -5.97 -36.22 1.14
N LEU A 166 -6.68 -35.12 0.91
CA LEU A 166 -6.07 -33.80 0.74
C LEU A 166 -5.37 -33.28 2.00
N ILE A 167 -5.93 -33.51 3.19
CA ILE A 167 -5.31 -33.05 4.45
C ILE A 167 -4.08 -33.87 4.84
N MET A 168 -3.91 -35.09 4.30
CA MET A 168 -2.72 -35.90 4.55
C MET A 168 -1.52 -35.43 3.72
N ASN A 169 -1.72 -34.58 2.71
CA ASN A 169 -0.64 -34.06 1.89
C ASN A 169 0.24 -33.08 2.67
N GLN A 170 1.55 -33.17 2.43
CA GLN A 170 2.51 -32.17 2.87
C GLN A 170 3.44 -31.82 1.70
N THR A 171 3.61 -30.53 1.46
CA THR A 171 4.55 -30.04 0.43
C THR A 171 5.73 -29.35 1.09
N ILE A 172 6.95 -29.86 0.86
CA ILE A 172 8.18 -29.19 1.27
C ILE A 172 8.56 -28.14 0.22
N ILE A 173 8.55 -26.87 0.61
CA ILE A 173 9.06 -25.76 -0.18
C ILE A 173 10.58 -25.67 -0.02
N ARG A 174 11.31 -25.81 -1.13
CA ARG A 174 12.79 -25.93 -1.12
C ARG A 174 13.51 -24.69 -0.57
N THR A 175 12.88 -23.52 -0.59
CA THR A 175 13.51 -22.25 -0.21
C THR A 175 13.29 -21.93 1.27
N LYS A 176 14.38 -21.71 2.02
CA LYS A 176 14.40 -21.47 3.48
C LYS A 176 13.76 -20.15 3.96
N LYS A 177 13.62 -19.15 3.09
CA LYS A 177 12.93 -17.89 3.38
C LYS A 177 12.20 -17.41 2.12
N LEU A 178 10.90 -17.66 2.07
CA LEU A 178 10.06 -17.22 0.96
C LEU A 178 9.65 -15.76 1.15
N THR A 179 9.78 -14.97 0.10
CA THR A 179 9.03 -13.72 -0.01
C THR A 179 7.53 -14.04 -0.06
N THR A 180 6.68 -13.07 0.31
CA THR A 180 5.22 -13.25 0.25
C THR A 180 4.75 -13.67 -1.14
N LYS A 181 5.35 -13.09 -2.20
CA LYS A 181 5.06 -13.47 -3.60
C LYS A 181 5.38 -14.92 -3.88
N GLU A 182 6.59 -15.37 -3.53
CA GLU A 182 7.00 -16.76 -3.77
C GLU A 182 6.12 -17.74 -2.99
N PHE A 183 5.82 -17.44 -1.73
CA PHE A 183 4.89 -18.25 -0.94
C PHE A 183 3.54 -18.39 -1.66
N LYS A 184 2.92 -17.26 -2.06
CA LYS A 184 1.61 -17.29 -2.71
C LYS A 184 1.65 -18.07 -4.02
N THR A 185 2.66 -17.87 -4.87
CA THR A 185 2.81 -18.62 -6.12
C THR A 185 2.96 -20.12 -5.87
N ASN A 186 3.84 -20.53 -4.95
CA ASN A 186 4.02 -21.95 -4.59
C ASN A 186 2.74 -22.55 -4.00
N PHE A 187 2.02 -21.79 -3.16
CA PHE A 187 0.76 -22.24 -2.59
C PHE A 187 -0.28 -22.51 -3.68
N ILE A 188 -0.44 -21.58 -4.63
CA ILE A 188 -1.39 -21.73 -5.73
C ILE A 188 -1.00 -22.90 -6.63
N GLU A 189 0.28 -23.03 -6.99
CA GLU A 189 0.76 -24.14 -7.82
C GLU A 189 0.45 -25.52 -7.20
N ASN A 190 0.72 -25.68 -5.90
CA ASN A 190 0.40 -26.92 -5.19
C ASN A 190 -1.09 -27.12 -4.96
N LEU A 191 -1.85 -26.03 -4.78
CA LEU A 191 -3.30 -26.15 -4.68
C LEU A 191 -3.90 -26.64 -6.01
N ILE A 192 -3.40 -26.13 -7.14
CA ILE A 192 -3.86 -26.53 -8.47
C ILE A 192 -3.57 -28.01 -8.73
N SER A 193 -2.41 -28.54 -8.31
CA SER A 193 -2.06 -29.95 -8.53
C SER A 193 -2.99 -30.94 -7.82
N HIS A 194 -3.68 -30.50 -6.76
CA HIS A 194 -4.72 -31.29 -6.10
C HIS A 194 -5.99 -31.48 -6.93
N TYR A 195 -6.20 -30.66 -7.98
CA TYR A 195 -7.43 -30.67 -8.78
C TYR A 195 -7.13 -30.79 -10.27
N PRO A 196 -6.88 -32.00 -10.79
CA PRO A 196 -6.62 -32.22 -12.22
C PRO A 196 -7.76 -31.78 -13.15
N SER A 197 -8.99 -31.65 -12.64
CA SER A 197 -10.17 -31.17 -13.37
C SER A 197 -10.31 -29.64 -13.40
N LEU A 198 -9.30 -28.90 -12.91
CA LEU A 198 -9.30 -27.45 -12.87
C LEU A 198 -9.34 -26.84 -14.27
N ILE A 199 -10.26 -25.90 -14.47
CA ILE A 199 -10.42 -25.21 -15.75
C ILE A 199 -10.06 -23.74 -15.66
N SER A 200 -10.40 -23.08 -14.55
CA SER A 200 -10.24 -21.62 -14.42
C SER A 200 -9.72 -21.20 -13.04
N VAL A 201 -8.85 -20.19 -13.02
CA VAL A 201 -8.32 -19.57 -11.80
C VAL A 201 -8.54 -18.06 -11.83
N ASN A 202 -9.18 -17.52 -10.81
CA ASN A 202 -9.39 -16.09 -10.62
C ASN A 202 -8.69 -15.61 -9.34
N ILE A 203 -7.96 -14.50 -9.42
CA ILE A 203 -7.19 -13.95 -8.28
C ILE A 203 -7.56 -12.49 -8.08
N TRP A 204 -7.93 -12.11 -6.86
CA TRP A 204 -8.10 -10.71 -6.44
C TRP A 204 -6.92 -10.30 -5.55
N GLU A 205 -6.17 -9.27 -5.97
CA GLU A 205 -4.96 -8.80 -5.29
C GLU A 205 -4.77 -7.29 -5.52
N ASP A 206 -4.24 -6.60 -4.51
CA ASP A 206 -4.12 -5.14 -4.51
C ASP A 206 -2.76 -4.64 -5.01
N ARG A 207 -1.69 -5.38 -4.72
CA ARG A 207 -0.33 -4.91 -5.02
C ARG A 207 -0.02 -5.10 -6.50
N TYR A 208 0.20 -4.00 -7.21
CA TYR A 208 0.56 -4.00 -8.64
C TYR A 208 1.67 -5.00 -9.01
N ASN A 209 2.74 -5.07 -8.21
CA ASN A 209 3.83 -6.02 -8.45
C ASN A 209 3.41 -7.48 -8.25
N HIS A 210 2.45 -7.78 -7.36
CA HIS A 210 1.90 -9.13 -7.21
C HIS A 210 0.97 -9.45 -8.38
N VAL A 211 0.12 -8.51 -8.78
CA VAL A 211 -0.77 -8.63 -9.95
C VAL A 211 0.05 -9.03 -11.19
N LYS A 212 1.13 -8.30 -11.50
CA LYS A 212 2.01 -8.61 -12.63
C LYS A 212 2.65 -9.99 -12.54
N THR A 213 3.06 -10.41 -11.34
CA THR A 213 3.59 -11.76 -11.10
C THR A 213 2.52 -12.83 -11.34
N PHE A 214 1.30 -12.65 -10.84
CA PHE A 214 0.21 -13.62 -11.02
C PHE A 214 -0.29 -13.67 -12.47
N GLU A 215 -0.36 -12.55 -13.17
CA GLU A 215 -0.68 -12.52 -14.60
C GLU A 215 0.32 -13.34 -15.43
N TYR A 216 1.62 -13.17 -15.13
CA TYR A 216 2.67 -13.97 -15.77
C TYR A 216 2.54 -15.45 -15.41
N PHE A 217 2.33 -15.76 -14.14
CA PHE A 217 2.17 -17.14 -13.64
C PHE A 217 0.97 -17.86 -14.28
N LEU A 218 -0.23 -17.26 -14.28
CA LEU A 218 -1.43 -17.86 -14.87
C LEU A 218 -1.30 -18.03 -16.39
N ARG A 219 -0.65 -17.09 -17.08
CA ARG A 219 -0.35 -17.24 -18.52
C ARG A 219 0.56 -18.44 -18.80
N ASN A 220 1.55 -18.70 -17.95
CA ASN A 220 2.40 -19.88 -18.11
C ASN A 220 1.62 -21.17 -17.86
N LEU A 221 0.78 -21.23 -16.83
CA LEU A 221 -0.09 -22.39 -16.59
C LEU A 221 -1.05 -22.64 -17.77
N LYS A 222 -1.58 -21.57 -18.38
CA LYS A 222 -2.42 -21.66 -19.58
C LYS A 222 -1.63 -22.18 -20.78
N PHE A 223 -0.41 -21.70 -20.98
CA PHE A 223 0.48 -22.17 -22.06
C PHE A 223 0.82 -23.66 -21.91
N LEU A 224 1.02 -24.13 -20.67
CA LEU A 224 1.28 -25.54 -20.36
C LEU A 224 0.03 -26.43 -20.42
N GLY A 225 -1.15 -25.85 -20.66
CA GLY A 225 -2.43 -26.58 -20.65
C GLY A 225 -2.88 -27.02 -19.26
N THR A 226 -2.26 -26.54 -18.19
CA THR A 226 -2.64 -26.84 -16.80
C THR A 226 -3.98 -26.22 -16.43
N ILE A 227 -4.28 -25.04 -17.01
CA ILE A 227 -5.58 -24.37 -16.89
C ILE A 227 -6.03 -23.90 -18.28
N ARG A 228 -7.34 -23.77 -18.48
CA ARG A 228 -7.89 -23.19 -19.73
C ARG A 228 -7.93 -21.66 -19.65
N GLU A 229 -8.31 -21.14 -18.49
CA GLU A 229 -8.52 -19.71 -18.26
C GLU A 229 -7.90 -19.25 -16.94
N GLY A 230 -7.45 -18.00 -16.90
CA GLY A 230 -6.83 -17.42 -15.72
C GLY A 230 -6.95 -15.90 -15.76
N THR A 231 -7.51 -15.31 -14.70
CA THR A 231 -7.75 -13.86 -14.61
C THR A 231 -7.24 -13.32 -13.28
N VAL A 232 -6.57 -12.16 -13.33
CA VAL A 232 -6.18 -11.41 -12.12
C VAL A 232 -6.93 -10.09 -12.11
N TYR A 233 -7.71 -9.87 -11.06
CA TYR A 233 -8.45 -8.65 -10.79
C TYR A 233 -7.63 -7.78 -9.86
N GLN A 234 -7.08 -6.67 -10.38
CA GLN A 234 -6.41 -5.68 -9.55
C GLN A 234 -7.45 -4.96 -8.69
N VAL A 235 -7.27 -5.00 -7.37
CA VAL A 235 -8.13 -4.33 -6.41
C VAL A 235 -7.46 -3.02 -5.98
N ILE A 236 -8.18 -1.92 -6.05
CA ILE A 236 -7.68 -0.60 -5.64
C ILE A 236 -8.60 -0.08 -4.55
N ILE A 237 -8.12 -0.08 -3.32
CA ILE A 237 -8.80 0.55 -2.19
C ILE A 237 -7.92 1.64 -1.57
N PRO A 238 -8.51 2.71 -1.00
CA PRO A 238 -7.76 3.74 -0.30
C PRO A 238 -6.93 3.14 0.84
N LYS A 239 -5.73 3.68 1.03
CA LYS A 239 -4.92 3.34 2.20
C LYS A 239 -5.60 3.89 3.45
N ILE A 240 -5.69 3.06 4.47
CA ILE A 240 -6.17 3.48 5.78
C ILE A 240 -4.98 3.45 6.75
N TYR A 241 -4.98 4.38 7.69
CA TYR A 241 -3.99 4.50 8.76
C TYR A 241 -4.66 4.25 10.10
N PHE A 242 -3.88 3.98 11.14
CA PHE A 242 -4.42 4.06 12.50
C PHE A 242 -4.61 5.54 12.88
N GLU A 243 -5.39 5.76 13.94
CA GLU A 243 -5.36 7.05 14.64
C GLU A 243 -3.89 7.38 15.03
N PRO A 244 -3.41 8.62 14.83
CA PRO A 244 -2.01 8.98 15.01
C PRO A 244 -1.35 8.54 16.34
N PHE A 245 -2.02 8.71 17.49
CA PHE A 245 -1.46 8.30 18.78
C PHE A 245 -1.40 6.78 18.93
N ARG A 246 -2.40 6.07 18.43
CA ARG A 246 -2.38 4.61 18.37
C ARG A 246 -1.24 4.09 17.51
N GLU A 247 -1.05 4.67 16.33
CA GLU A 247 0.05 4.28 15.44
C GLU A 247 1.41 4.54 16.10
N TYR A 248 1.54 5.70 16.76
CA TYR A 248 2.69 6.04 17.58
C TYR A 248 2.98 4.98 18.64
N ASP A 249 1.99 4.59 19.43
CA ASP A 249 2.10 3.58 20.47
C ASP A 249 2.50 2.20 19.90
N ILE A 250 1.96 1.79 18.75
CA ILE A 250 2.39 0.55 18.06
C ILE A 250 3.87 0.62 17.70
N VAL A 251 4.31 1.68 17.00
CA VAL A 251 5.70 1.83 16.57
C VAL A 251 6.65 1.93 17.75
N MET A 252 6.29 2.65 18.81
CA MET A 252 7.09 2.75 20.02
C MET A 252 7.26 1.40 20.71
N ARG A 253 6.23 0.55 20.75
CA ARG A 253 6.37 -0.82 21.26
C ARG A 253 7.22 -1.70 20.35
N MET A 254 7.12 -1.58 19.03
CA MET A 254 8.02 -2.30 18.11
C MET A 254 9.49 -1.94 18.36
N ILE A 255 9.78 -0.67 18.62
CA ILE A 255 11.12 -0.19 18.97
C ILE A 255 11.55 -0.71 20.34
N LYS A 256 10.64 -0.72 21.33
CA LYS A 256 10.89 -1.27 22.66
C LYS A 256 11.27 -2.75 22.57
N ASP A 257 10.49 -3.56 21.87
CA ASP A 257 10.74 -5.00 21.70
C ASP A 257 12.14 -5.25 21.09
N HIS A 258 12.52 -4.45 20.08
CA HIS A 258 13.86 -4.52 19.49
C HIS A 258 14.96 -4.16 20.49
N ASN A 259 14.79 -3.07 21.24
CA ASN A 259 15.77 -2.60 22.21
C ASN A 259 15.97 -3.57 23.36
N GLU A 260 14.91 -4.25 23.80
CA GLU A 260 14.98 -5.31 24.82
C GLU A 260 15.82 -6.49 24.33
N ILE A 261 15.59 -6.94 23.09
CA ILE A 261 16.39 -8.01 22.45
C ILE A 261 17.86 -7.59 22.33
N LEU A 262 18.13 -6.34 21.94
CA LEU A 262 19.50 -5.83 21.84
C LEU A 262 20.20 -5.77 23.20
N ALA A 263 19.50 -5.33 24.25
CA ALA A 263 20.04 -5.24 25.60
C ALA A 263 20.44 -6.62 26.12
N SER A 264 19.62 -7.65 25.88
CA SER A 264 19.94 -9.04 26.23
C SER A 264 21.16 -9.59 25.47
N ASN A 265 21.44 -9.08 24.27
CA ASN A 265 22.53 -9.55 23.41
C ASN A 265 23.81 -8.67 23.48
N GLY A 266 23.88 -7.68 24.38
CA GLY A 266 25.05 -6.79 24.51
C GLY A 266 25.27 -5.86 23.30
N GLY A 267 24.20 -5.56 22.54
CA GLY A 267 24.28 -4.76 21.31
C GLY A 267 24.57 -3.27 21.57
N PRO A 268 25.32 -2.57 20.69
CA PRO A 268 25.96 -1.30 21.07
C PRO A 268 25.13 -0.03 20.91
N ARG A 269 23.81 -0.08 20.64
CA ARG A 269 22.92 1.12 20.65
C ARG A 269 21.44 0.78 20.59
N SER A 270 20.66 1.33 21.54
CA SER A 270 19.21 1.34 21.47
C SER A 270 18.71 2.32 20.40
N LEU A 271 17.66 1.91 19.68
CA LEU A 271 16.94 2.78 18.77
C LEU A 271 16.10 3.79 19.53
N LYS A 272 16.04 5.01 19.00
CA LYS A 272 15.18 6.08 19.49
C LYS A 272 14.48 6.78 18.33
N ILE A 273 13.32 7.34 18.63
CA ILE A 273 12.62 8.24 17.72
C ILE A 273 13.15 9.66 17.93
N VAL A 274 13.44 10.36 16.83
CA VAL A 274 13.80 11.77 16.80
C VAL A 274 12.91 12.52 15.81
N ARG A 275 12.74 13.82 16.05
CA ARG A 275 12.09 14.71 15.08
C ARG A 275 13.05 14.99 13.94
N LYS A 276 12.54 14.92 12.71
CA LYS A 276 13.26 15.24 11.47
C LYS A 276 12.42 16.19 10.63
N ILE A 277 13.08 17.09 9.91
CA ILE A 277 12.41 17.99 8.98
C ILE A 277 12.04 17.16 7.74
N GLN A 278 10.74 17.07 7.44
CA GLN A 278 10.27 16.51 6.17
C GLN A 278 10.62 17.46 5.02
N TYR A 279 10.23 18.72 5.19
CA TYR A 279 10.64 19.82 4.32
C TYR A 279 10.62 21.15 5.07
N ALA A 280 11.46 22.06 4.61
CA ALA A 280 11.42 23.46 4.97
C ALA A 280 10.90 24.28 3.79
N GLY A 281 10.13 25.32 4.10
CA GLY A 281 9.54 26.19 3.11
C GLY A 281 9.38 27.61 3.63
N ILE A 282 9.10 28.53 2.71
CA ILE A 282 8.67 29.89 3.02
C ILE A 282 7.16 29.93 2.91
N PHE A 283 6.49 30.19 4.04
CA PHE A 283 5.03 30.18 4.17
C PHE A 283 4.50 31.61 4.26
N PHE A 284 3.26 31.80 3.85
CA PHE A 284 2.61 33.11 3.79
C PHE A 284 1.43 33.15 4.77
N ASP A 285 1.16 34.34 5.32
CA ASP A 285 -0.07 34.56 6.07
C ASP A 285 -1.30 34.58 5.15
N GLN A 286 -2.48 34.44 5.76
CA GLN A 286 -3.74 34.36 5.01
C GLN A 286 -3.99 35.63 4.17
N HIS A 287 -3.64 36.80 4.70
CA HIS A 287 -3.77 38.08 4.00
C HIS A 287 -2.92 38.13 2.72
N THR A 288 -1.68 37.65 2.77
CA THR A 288 -0.80 37.56 1.60
C THR A 288 -1.34 36.56 0.59
N ILE A 289 -1.84 35.41 1.04
CA ILE A 289 -2.47 34.41 0.17
C ILE A 289 -3.69 35.00 -0.56
N ASP A 290 -4.58 35.69 0.14
CA ASP A 290 -5.79 36.26 -0.46
C ASP A 290 -5.47 37.42 -1.41
N LYS A 291 -4.45 38.22 -1.09
CA LYS A 291 -3.89 39.23 -2.01
C LYS A 291 -3.34 38.57 -3.29
N LEU A 292 -2.61 37.47 -3.17
CA LEU A 292 -2.09 36.73 -4.32
C LEU A 292 -3.23 36.14 -5.17
N LYS A 293 -4.30 35.62 -4.54
CA LYS A 293 -5.48 35.08 -5.27
C LYS A 293 -6.15 36.15 -6.11
N GLY A 294 -6.31 37.35 -5.56
CA GLY A 294 -6.94 38.47 -6.28
C GLY A 294 -6.10 39.01 -7.44
N ILE A 295 -4.76 39.00 -7.32
CA ILE A 295 -3.86 39.57 -8.33
C ILE A 295 -3.45 38.54 -9.38
N TYR A 296 -3.25 37.29 -8.98
CA TYR A 296 -2.75 36.20 -9.82
C TYR A 296 -3.65 34.95 -9.73
N PRO A 297 -4.94 35.05 -10.09
CA PRO A 297 -5.82 33.88 -10.09
C PRO A 297 -5.34 32.83 -11.12
N PRO A 298 -5.54 31.53 -10.85
CA PRO A 298 -5.34 30.49 -11.85
C PRO A 298 -6.18 30.73 -13.11
N PRO A 299 -5.72 30.26 -14.29
CA PRO A 299 -6.51 30.34 -15.50
C PRO A 299 -7.76 29.43 -15.42
N ASN A 300 -8.83 29.81 -16.13
CA ASN A 300 -10.14 29.13 -16.23
C ASN A 300 -11.00 29.13 -14.96
N ALA A 301 -12.09 29.93 -14.98
CA ALA A 301 -13.01 30.09 -13.86
C ALA A 301 -13.95 28.89 -13.61
N ASN A 302 -14.00 27.91 -14.52
CA ASN A 302 -14.89 26.76 -14.40
C ASN A 302 -14.29 25.62 -13.55
N ASP A 303 -12.98 25.63 -13.31
CA ASP A 303 -12.31 24.61 -12.52
C ASP A 303 -12.36 24.95 -11.03
N GLU A 304 -12.67 23.97 -10.19
CA GLU A 304 -12.57 24.15 -8.74
C GLU A 304 -11.12 24.04 -8.29
N TRP A 305 -10.43 25.19 -8.23
CA TRP A 305 -9.07 25.30 -7.71
C TRP A 305 -9.04 25.23 -6.17
N ALA A 306 -8.12 24.43 -5.63
CA ALA A 306 -7.78 24.36 -4.22
C ALA A 306 -6.45 25.09 -3.96
N PHE A 307 -6.38 25.78 -2.81
CA PHE A 307 -5.20 26.52 -2.34
C PHE A 307 -4.73 25.90 -1.02
N ASP A 308 -3.94 24.83 -1.11
CA ASP A 308 -3.45 24.06 0.04
C ASP A 308 -2.13 24.65 0.56
N GLU A 309 -2.25 25.57 1.52
CA GLU A 309 -1.16 26.26 2.21
C GLU A 309 0.01 26.68 1.29
N PRO A 310 -0.17 27.67 0.40
CA PRO A 310 0.87 28.05 -0.54
C PRO A 310 2.22 28.30 0.12
N TYR A 311 3.28 27.71 -0.44
CA TYR A 311 4.64 27.85 0.08
C TYR A 311 5.68 27.78 -1.02
N VAL A 312 6.85 28.37 -0.77
CA VAL A 312 8.07 28.15 -1.58
C VAL A 312 8.87 27.02 -0.94
N LEU A 313 9.13 25.93 -1.66
CA LEU A 313 9.99 24.86 -1.16
C LEU A 313 11.44 25.35 -1.04
N ILE A 314 12.00 25.31 0.17
CA ILE A 314 13.43 25.55 0.39
C ILE A 314 14.20 24.26 0.12
N LYS A 315 13.91 23.22 0.91
CA LYS A 315 14.63 21.94 0.86
C LYS A 315 13.87 20.84 1.60
N LYS A 316 13.80 19.64 1.00
CA LYS A 316 13.37 18.40 1.68
C LYS A 316 14.51 17.86 2.56
N TYR A 317 14.19 17.33 3.73
CA TYR A 317 15.15 16.67 4.64
C TYR A 317 16.37 17.53 5.03
N ALA A 318 16.16 18.83 5.27
CA ALA A 318 17.19 19.72 5.81
C ALA A 318 17.49 19.41 7.29
N SER A 319 18.68 19.78 7.78
CA SER A 319 18.94 19.85 9.23
C SER A 319 18.69 21.28 9.74
N ASP A 320 18.37 21.45 11.02
CA ASP A 320 18.23 22.78 11.62
C ASP A 320 19.52 23.60 11.47
N GLY A 321 20.70 22.99 11.62
CA GLY A 321 21.99 23.65 11.40
C GLY A 321 22.18 24.12 9.95
N TRP A 322 21.71 23.35 8.98
CA TRP A 322 21.70 23.78 7.58
C TRP A 322 20.74 24.96 7.36
N LEU A 323 19.54 24.94 7.94
CA LEU A 323 18.59 26.06 7.82
C LEU A 323 19.16 27.34 8.43
N ASN A 324 19.72 27.26 9.63
CA ASN A 324 20.30 28.41 10.32
C ASN A 324 21.45 29.03 9.50
N SER A 325 22.35 28.20 8.96
CA SER A 325 23.51 28.70 8.21
C SER A 325 23.17 29.23 6.82
N GLN A 326 22.16 28.68 6.14
CA GLN A 326 21.90 29.01 4.72
C GLN A 326 20.81 30.05 4.51
N CYS A 327 19.80 30.11 5.38
CA CYS A 327 18.61 30.92 5.15
C CYS A 327 18.15 31.73 6.39
N GLY A 328 18.94 31.76 7.46
CA GLY A 328 18.62 32.50 8.69
C GLY A 328 17.80 31.70 9.71
N GLY A 329 17.46 30.45 9.40
CA GLY A 329 16.72 29.57 10.32
C GLY A 329 15.22 29.76 10.27
N ARG A 330 14.51 28.98 11.09
CA ARG A 330 13.05 29.07 11.22
C ARG A 330 12.66 30.40 11.89
N GLY A 331 11.59 31.03 11.40
CA GLY A 331 11.14 32.35 11.84
C GLY A 331 11.76 33.52 11.06
N ALA A 332 12.79 33.28 10.25
CA ALA A 332 13.37 34.30 9.40
C ALA A 332 12.35 34.79 8.35
N ILE A 333 12.33 36.10 8.13
CA ILE A 333 11.42 36.76 7.20
C ILE A 333 12.08 36.85 5.83
N VAL A 334 11.43 36.37 4.77
CA VAL A 334 11.94 36.44 3.40
C VAL A 334 11.03 37.30 2.55
N ASN A 335 11.62 38.30 1.89
CA ASN A 335 10.91 39.13 0.91
C ASN A 335 11.26 38.64 -0.49
N MET A 336 10.26 38.57 -1.34
CA MET A 336 10.41 38.05 -2.70
C MET A 336 9.46 38.75 -3.66
N ARG A 337 9.88 38.85 -4.91
CA ARG A 337 9.06 39.43 -5.98
C ARG A 337 8.34 38.33 -6.74
N ILE A 338 7.04 38.48 -6.97
CA ILE A 338 6.28 37.63 -7.89
C ILE A 338 6.54 38.09 -9.31
N ILE A 339 7.08 37.23 -10.16
CA ILE A 339 7.58 37.62 -11.50
C ILE A 339 6.88 36.91 -12.65
N GLY A 340 6.15 35.82 -12.39
CA GLY A 340 5.47 35.05 -13.42
C GLY A 340 4.68 33.87 -12.88
N PHE A 341 4.12 33.06 -13.76
CA PHE A 341 3.42 31.83 -13.42
C PHE A 341 3.81 30.67 -14.33
N GLY A 342 3.59 29.46 -13.85
CA GLY A 342 3.70 28.22 -14.60
C GLY A 342 2.44 27.39 -14.42
N LEU A 343 1.98 26.77 -15.51
CA LEU A 343 0.85 25.85 -15.52
C LEU A 343 1.35 24.48 -15.98
N HIS A 344 1.01 23.41 -15.25
CA HIS A 344 1.35 22.04 -15.62
C HIS A 344 0.09 21.18 -15.70
N ASN A 345 -0.06 20.45 -16.81
CA ASN A 345 -1.20 19.56 -17.11
C ASN A 345 -2.60 20.19 -16.90
N ASN A 346 -2.72 21.51 -17.00
CA ASN A 346 -3.91 22.29 -16.63
C ASN A 346 -4.45 22.00 -15.22
N SER A 347 -3.64 21.41 -14.34
CA SER A 347 -4.08 20.98 -13.01
C SER A 347 -3.23 21.55 -11.88
N ILE A 348 -2.02 22.05 -12.17
CA ILE A 348 -1.10 22.64 -11.18
C ILE A 348 -0.71 24.05 -11.65
N TYR A 349 -0.92 25.03 -10.79
CA TYR A 349 -0.62 26.43 -11.03
C TYR A 349 0.37 26.96 -9.97
N CYS A 350 1.51 27.46 -10.43
CA CYS A 350 2.61 27.93 -9.58
C CYS A 350 2.96 29.38 -9.89
N LEU A 351 3.37 30.14 -8.87
CA LEU A 351 3.83 31.52 -9.03
C LEU A 351 5.35 31.57 -8.92
N ARG A 352 6.04 32.01 -9.98
CA ARG A 352 7.49 32.19 -9.98
C ARG A 352 7.89 33.35 -9.10
N VAL A 353 8.91 33.14 -8.28
CA VAL A 353 9.46 34.19 -7.42
C VAL A 353 10.91 34.51 -7.74
N SER A 354 11.35 35.71 -7.41
CA SER A 354 12.76 36.10 -7.40
C SER A 354 13.13 36.75 -6.08
N GLU A 355 14.41 36.72 -5.75
CA GLU A 355 14.94 37.39 -4.57
C GLU A 355 14.61 38.88 -4.63
N TYR A 356 14.25 39.45 -3.47
CA TYR A 356 14.03 40.87 -3.30
C TYR A 356 14.80 41.32 -2.05
N GLU A 357 15.80 42.19 -2.25
CA GLU A 357 16.60 42.73 -1.15
C GLU A 357 15.81 43.81 -0.40
N ASN A 358 15.58 43.60 0.89
CA ASN A 358 15.15 44.66 1.80
C ASN A 358 16.37 45.29 2.49
N SER A 359 16.34 46.61 2.73
CA SER A 359 17.36 47.26 3.56
C SER A 359 17.29 46.73 5.00
N LEU A 360 18.44 46.30 5.53
CA LEU A 360 18.58 45.65 6.84
C LEU A 360 18.37 46.60 8.04
N GLU A 361 18.23 47.91 7.80
CA GLU A 361 18.34 48.95 8.82
C GLU A 361 17.16 49.01 9.80
N ASN A 362 15.97 48.53 9.41
CA ASN A 362 14.74 48.67 10.21
C ASN A 362 14.19 47.36 10.80
N THR A 363 14.91 46.24 10.68
CA THR A 363 14.42 44.92 11.13
C THR A 363 15.12 44.49 12.42
N PRO A 364 14.39 44.16 13.50
CA PRO A 364 14.98 43.66 14.75
C PRO A 364 15.96 42.51 14.48
N ILE A 365 17.03 42.39 15.27
CA ILE A 365 18.12 41.42 15.03
C ILE A 365 17.60 39.97 14.96
N GLY A 366 16.58 39.62 15.75
CA GLY A 366 15.90 38.32 15.72
C GLY A 366 14.89 38.12 14.58
N MET A 367 14.67 39.13 13.74
CA MET A 367 13.77 39.15 12.58
C MET A 367 14.51 39.42 11.25
N ARG A 368 15.86 39.52 11.27
CA ARG A 368 16.68 39.83 10.09
C ARG A 368 16.29 38.98 8.89
N CYS A 369 16.30 39.60 7.71
CA CYS A 369 15.80 39.00 6.48
C CYS A 369 16.54 37.70 6.16
N GLY A 370 15.80 36.60 6.05
CA GLY A 370 16.29 35.35 5.51
C GLY A 370 16.55 35.48 4.01
N ARG A 371 17.48 34.67 3.50
CA ARG A 371 17.79 34.62 2.07
C ARG A 371 16.76 33.75 1.35
N LEU A 372 16.37 34.14 0.13
CA LEU A 372 15.60 33.25 -0.73
C LEU A 372 16.51 32.09 -1.19
N VAL A 373 16.40 30.95 -0.50
CA VAL A 373 17.11 29.73 -0.85
C VAL A 373 16.09 28.68 -1.29
N SER A 374 16.32 28.06 -2.44
CA SER A 374 15.55 26.92 -2.89
C SER A 374 16.44 25.88 -3.56
N LYS A 375 16.08 24.61 -3.45
CA LYS A 375 16.64 23.53 -4.26
C LYS A 375 16.05 23.48 -5.66
N CYS A 376 14.93 24.16 -5.91
CA CYS A 376 14.45 24.39 -7.27
C CYS A 376 15.34 25.44 -7.91
N GLN A 377 15.86 25.17 -9.11
CA GLN A 377 16.68 26.13 -9.87
C GLN A 377 15.90 27.43 -10.13
N VAL A 378 14.59 27.30 -10.33
CA VAL A 378 13.64 28.41 -10.36
C VAL A 378 12.75 28.29 -9.12
N PRO A 379 12.85 29.18 -8.14
CA PRO A 379 11.98 29.15 -6.97
C PRO A 379 10.56 29.59 -7.36
N PHE A 380 9.56 28.91 -6.81
CA PHE A 380 8.15 29.21 -7.05
C PHE A 380 7.30 28.85 -5.83
N ILE A 381 6.13 29.46 -5.76
CA ILE A 381 5.05 29.14 -4.83
C ILE A 381 4.22 28.03 -5.47
N ASN A 382 4.06 26.91 -4.77
CA ASN A 382 3.00 25.94 -5.04
C ASN A 382 1.66 26.62 -4.70
N PHE A 383 0.94 27.16 -5.69
CA PHE A 383 -0.12 28.14 -5.42
C PHE A 383 -1.52 27.57 -5.47
N ALA A 384 -1.88 26.88 -6.55
CA ALA A 384 -3.18 26.20 -6.65
C ALA A 384 -3.10 24.88 -7.43
N TYR A 385 -4.01 23.96 -7.14
CA TYR A 385 -4.25 22.77 -7.96
C TYR A 385 -5.74 22.50 -8.16
N VAL A 386 -6.12 21.80 -9.22
CA VAL A 386 -7.53 21.43 -9.47
C VAL A 386 -7.96 20.34 -8.50
N LYS A 387 -9.07 20.53 -7.77
CA LYS A 387 -9.60 19.53 -6.82
C LYS A 387 -9.77 18.16 -7.49
N GLY A 388 -9.35 17.11 -6.79
CA GLY A 388 -9.35 15.74 -7.31
C GLY A 388 -8.11 15.34 -8.11
N SER A 389 -7.18 16.26 -8.38
CA SER A 389 -5.86 15.94 -8.92
C SER A 389 -4.86 15.54 -7.82
N GLU A 390 -3.65 15.13 -8.20
CA GLU A 390 -2.58 14.71 -7.28
C GLU A 390 -1.99 15.83 -6.40
N GLY A 391 -2.43 17.09 -6.58
CA GLY A 391 -1.92 18.24 -5.83
C GLY A 391 -0.44 18.54 -6.13
N PHE A 392 0.31 18.99 -5.12
CA PHE A 392 1.71 19.42 -5.28
C PHE A 392 2.73 18.28 -5.07
N SER A 393 2.56 17.17 -5.79
CA SER A 393 3.50 16.04 -5.73
C SER A 393 4.70 16.27 -6.65
N ASN A 394 5.91 16.26 -6.09
CA ASN A 394 7.19 16.35 -6.82
C ASN A 394 7.29 17.55 -7.79
N THR A 395 6.63 18.67 -7.48
CA THR A 395 6.63 19.86 -8.34
C THR A 395 8.04 20.43 -8.55
N GLU A 396 8.97 20.18 -7.62
CA GLU A 396 10.36 20.58 -7.76
C GLU A 396 11.11 19.93 -8.92
N ASN A 397 10.58 18.82 -9.45
CA ASN A 397 11.14 18.09 -10.60
C ASN A 397 10.43 18.44 -11.91
N ILE A 398 9.43 19.32 -11.89
CA ILE A 398 8.69 19.73 -13.08
C ILE A 398 9.42 20.90 -13.76
N ASN A 399 9.62 20.79 -15.07
CA ASN A 399 10.09 21.90 -15.89
C ASN A 399 8.90 22.73 -16.39
N PHE A 400 8.60 23.83 -15.71
CA PHE A 400 7.50 24.72 -16.10
C PHE A 400 7.89 25.64 -17.26
N ASN A 401 6.94 25.85 -18.18
CA ASN A 401 6.98 26.96 -19.12
C ASN A 401 6.51 28.24 -18.40
N TRP A 402 7.46 29.08 -18.00
CA TRP A 402 7.18 30.28 -17.22
C TRP A 402 6.70 31.44 -18.09
N THR A 403 5.53 31.98 -17.76
CA THR A 403 4.99 33.21 -18.35
C THR A 403 5.22 34.37 -17.39
N LYS A 404 5.77 35.48 -17.88
CA LYS A 404 6.08 36.67 -17.07
C LYS A 404 4.81 37.46 -16.77
N PHE A 405 4.70 38.02 -15.56
CA PHE A 405 3.68 39.01 -15.23
C PHE A 405 4.17 40.43 -15.53
N ASP A 406 3.27 41.26 -16.06
CA ASP A 406 3.49 42.70 -16.23
C ASP A 406 3.47 43.42 -14.87
N LYS A 407 2.46 43.12 -14.05
CA LYS A 407 2.37 43.63 -12.68
C LYS A 407 3.10 42.70 -11.73
N GLN A 408 4.24 43.14 -11.22
CA GLN A 408 5.04 42.43 -10.23
C GLN A 408 4.88 43.07 -8.87
N ILE A 409 4.64 42.27 -7.83
CA ILE A 409 4.54 42.74 -6.44
C ILE A 409 5.60 42.06 -5.59
N VAL A 410 5.96 42.72 -4.49
CA VAL A 410 6.75 42.12 -3.42
C VAL A 410 5.81 41.54 -2.37
N VAL A 411 6.11 40.31 -1.95
CA VAL A 411 5.44 39.63 -0.85
C VAL A 411 6.45 39.19 0.19
N GLN A 412 5.96 39.00 1.40
CA GLN A 412 6.74 38.58 2.54
C GLN A 412 6.24 37.21 3.01
N GLY A 413 7.17 36.31 3.33
CA GLY A 413 6.86 35.04 3.96
C GLY A 413 7.84 34.71 5.09
N ILE A 414 7.54 33.65 5.82
CA ILE A 414 8.31 33.19 6.99
C ILE A 414 8.85 31.79 6.73
N ILE A 415 10.13 31.58 7.05
CA ILE A 415 10.72 30.24 7.00
C ILE A 415 10.15 29.36 8.11
N ALA A 416 9.50 28.27 7.73
CA ALA A 416 9.06 27.22 8.65
C ALA A 416 9.40 25.83 8.11
N ALA A 417 9.18 24.81 8.93
CA ALA A 417 9.47 23.43 8.59
C ALA A 417 8.36 22.50 9.07
N LYS A 418 7.98 21.56 8.20
CA LYS A 418 7.15 20.43 8.58
C LYS A 418 8.03 19.33 9.16
N TYR A 419 7.67 18.82 10.33
CA TYR A 419 8.40 17.76 11.01
C TYR A 419 7.68 16.42 10.91
N ILE A 420 8.48 15.36 10.91
CA ILE A 420 8.09 13.96 10.96
C ILE A 420 8.96 13.24 12.01
N LEU A 421 8.57 12.04 12.40
CA LEU A 421 9.29 11.18 13.32
C LEU A 421 10.12 10.16 12.54
N GLY A 422 11.39 9.99 12.91
CA GLY A 422 12.26 8.99 12.30
C GLY A 422 13.22 8.36 13.31
N LEU A 423 13.96 7.34 12.88
CA LEU A 423 15.02 6.75 13.71
C LEU A 423 16.22 7.70 13.81
N GLY A 424 16.77 7.87 15.01
CA GLY A 424 17.93 8.71 15.27
C GLY A 424 19.08 8.02 16.00
#